data_AF-A0A9D7U4Q3-F1
#
_entry.id   AF-A0A9D7U4Q3-F1
#
_cell.length_a   1.000
_cell.length_b   1.000
_cell.length_c   1.000
_cell.angle_alpha   90.00
_cell.angle_beta   90.00
_cell.angle_gamma   90.00
#
_symmetry.space_group_name_H-M   'P 1'
#
loop_
_entity.id
_entity.type
_entity.pdbx_description
1 polymer ?
#
loop_
_entity_poly.entity_id
_entity_poly.type
_entity_poly.pdbx_seq_one_letter_code
_entity_poly.pdbx_strand_id
1 'polypeptide(L)'
;MIQLVKSSETNFNQKYKCKIGDKLRFPVDASMMIGRSNYNFKFFKYDILNCTESTEIEVSDGRLVPFSCMKRGSFRLRVKNYDSNGNKQFAINIGGVKLGKTFKSKANSLSEYITKIVNHFNKAKGWDVESNGNIINFRQSDDCYNCGTSVTLSIGDYNIPNQNAPCLQKTFIATEEVIGTKCYLLNFTDFQEGNKFTVDGLTILVESGDSENDLRSKIHPDSEYYCIPNSATIAVSSDNGLRTVINRNNPRITFTYLSTDATYDYYTVKTFDVRSGNVFDINGVRIVASDTDTQTTIDAFFNAYTNRFRLAKGTSINPVALSGSRLVSNTNNPEIEALLTKTTATANKDKYAISVCNDVAKGNAYTLGTNYYVAKDGDSSIDVAYGLIGANSSTFLHYSEEGSTLDCYATPGYARNDSNIADVGLLCTSVNCCDKKSMIFEFEAKEFGCYQGILFNQHNQEIAKTTLIEVVNDIDEDLVSFSNETNTYGLEFDKNEIFSLRLPIFLQDVFPFTTEELNENLNGEIVRGKTTIQNRRNFVTKPISSLEHSFLLKILKCDYLNISGVNYKMQGEYDIEQQRQGVKDIRSASGLLVVDGNIASNMRNCISGCS
;
A
#
# COMPACT_ATOMS: atom_id res chain seq x y z
N MET A 1 33.35 23.14 -1.47
CA MET A 1 32.16 23.53 -0.68
C MET A 1 32.45 23.17 0.77
N ILE A 2 32.39 24.14 1.67
CA ILE A 2 32.53 23.87 3.11
C ILE A 2 31.28 23.09 3.52
N GLN A 3 31.50 21.84 3.93
CA GLN A 3 30.41 20.91 4.24
C GLN A 3 29.95 21.10 5.68
N LEU A 4 28.64 21.01 5.92
CA LEU A 4 28.11 20.70 7.24
C LEU A 4 28.29 19.21 7.47
N VAL A 5 28.97 18.88 8.56
CA VAL A 5 29.30 17.52 8.94
C VAL A 5 28.64 17.24 10.27
N LYS A 6 28.08 16.03 10.45
CA LYS A 6 27.50 15.64 11.75
C LYS A 6 28.53 15.80 12.86
N SER A 7 28.11 16.32 14.01
CA SER A 7 28.97 16.51 15.18
C SER A 7 29.69 15.21 15.60
N SER A 8 29.06 14.05 15.36
CA SER A 8 29.59 12.71 15.60
C SER A 8 30.74 12.27 14.69
N GLU A 9 31.06 13.00 13.62
CA GLU A 9 32.20 12.67 12.75
C GLU A 9 33.49 13.25 13.37
N THR A 10 34.36 12.35 13.81
CA THR A 10 35.47 12.65 14.72
C THR A 10 36.76 13.13 14.05
N ASN A 11 36.85 13.14 12.71
CA ASN A 11 38.10 13.44 11.99
C ASN A 11 37.90 14.28 10.72
N PHE A 12 37.24 15.42 10.82
CA PHE A 12 37.23 16.38 9.71
C PHE A 12 38.48 17.28 9.75
N ASN A 13 39.65 16.70 9.42
CA ASN A 13 40.95 17.38 9.43
C ASN A 13 41.19 18.33 8.23
N GLN A 14 40.20 18.49 7.36
CA GLN A 14 40.29 19.48 6.29
C GLN A 14 40.22 20.89 6.89
N LYS A 15 41.19 21.73 6.50
CA LYS A 15 41.25 23.14 6.89
C LYS A 15 41.15 23.99 5.62
N TYR A 16 40.19 24.90 5.59
CA TYR A 16 40.20 26.03 4.67
C TYR A 16 41.09 27.12 5.25
N LYS A 17 41.75 27.90 4.41
CA LYS A 17 42.63 28.98 4.87
C LYS A 17 42.17 30.33 4.33
N CYS A 18 42.40 31.39 5.10
CA CYS A 18 42.19 32.78 4.65
C CYS A 18 43.16 33.75 5.33
N LYS A 19 43.17 35.00 4.87
CA LYS A 19 43.96 36.11 5.42
C LYS A 19 43.09 37.06 6.24
N ILE A 20 43.70 37.81 7.14
CA ILE A 20 43.03 38.94 7.82
C ILE A 20 42.49 39.92 6.76
N GLY A 21 41.24 40.33 6.91
CA GLY A 21 40.51 41.21 5.99
C GLY A 21 39.77 40.47 4.87
N ASP A 22 39.95 39.16 4.71
CA ASP A 22 39.18 38.40 3.73
C ASP A 22 37.71 38.33 4.13
N LYS A 23 36.83 38.60 3.16
CA LYS A 23 35.39 38.38 3.26
C LYS A 23 35.03 37.11 2.50
N LEU A 24 34.81 36.04 3.25
CA LEU A 24 34.41 34.75 2.70
C LEU A 24 32.89 34.66 2.67
N ARG A 25 32.37 34.14 1.56
CA ARG A 25 30.94 33.92 1.35
C ARG A 25 30.72 32.64 0.57
N PHE A 26 30.10 31.63 1.18
CA PHE A 26 29.97 30.33 0.53
C PHE A 26 28.67 29.62 0.90
N PRO A 27 28.13 28.76 0.01
CA PRO A 27 26.96 27.98 0.31
C PRO A 27 27.34 26.84 1.24
N VAL A 28 26.46 26.59 2.21
CA VAL A 28 26.53 25.46 3.13
C VAL A 28 25.29 24.60 2.92
N ASP A 29 25.48 23.29 2.71
CA ASP A 29 24.37 22.36 2.52
C ASP A 29 23.51 22.28 3.78
N ALA A 30 22.28 22.73 3.65
CA ALA A 30 21.30 22.81 4.72
C ALA A 30 20.30 21.63 4.70
N SER A 31 20.63 20.57 3.95
CA SER A 31 19.92 19.29 3.94
C SER A 31 19.75 18.66 5.33
N MET A 32 20.59 19.01 6.30
CA MET A 32 20.46 18.57 7.71
C MET A 32 19.37 19.32 8.51
N MET A 33 18.81 20.42 7.99
CA MET A 33 17.77 21.23 8.64
C MET A 33 16.34 20.86 8.17
N ILE A 34 16.07 19.56 8.07
CA ILE A 34 14.75 19.05 7.73
C ILE A 34 13.86 19.13 8.97
N GLY A 35 12.91 20.08 8.95
CA GLY A 35 11.93 20.31 10.01
C GLY A 35 11.59 21.80 10.17
N ARG A 36 10.45 22.10 10.81
CA ARG A 36 10.05 23.47 11.22
C ARG A 36 10.80 23.96 12.47
N SER A 37 11.93 23.34 12.81
CA SER A 37 12.68 23.61 14.03
C SER A 37 13.43 24.92 13.91
N ASN A 38 13.42 25.74 14.96
CA ASN A 38 14.33 26.87 15.06
C ASN A 38 15.73 26.32 15.31
N TYR A 39 16.64 26.56 14.37
CA TYR A 39 18.05 26.25 14.51
C TYR A 39 18.81 27.53 14.88
N ASN A 40 19.76 27.41 15.79
CA ASN A 40 20.69 28.49 16.12
C ASN A 40 22.06 28.15 15.55
N PHE A 41 22.78 29.15 15.09
CA PHE A 41 24.13 28.96 14.59
C PHE A 41 25.08 29.88 15.32
N LYS A 42 26.20 29.33 15.79
CA LYS A 42 27.24 30.09 16.48
C LYS A 42 28.57 29.87 15.80
N PHE A 43 29.43 30.88 15.90
CA PHE A 43 30.80 30.82 15.46
C PHE A 43 31.73 30.77 16.65
N PHE A 44 32.67 29.85 16.58
CA PHE A 44 33.66 29.65 17.62
C PHE A 44 35.05 29.88 17.05
N LYS A 45 35.86 30.59 17.83
CA LYS A 45 37.31 30.69 17.65
C LYS A 45 37.98 29.71 18.62
N TYR A 46 38.95 28.96 18.10
CA TYR A 46 39.77 27.99 18.86
C TYR A 46 41.20 28.51 19.01
N ASP A 47 41.91 28.03 20.04
CA ASP A 47 43.28 28.46 20.35
C ASP A 47 44.28 28.15 19.22
N ILE A 48 45.22 29.07 19.05
CA ILE A 48 46.11 29.29 17.90
C ILE A 48 47.14 28.16 17.72
N LEU A 49 47.51 27.48 18.81
CA LEU A 49 48.70 26.61 18.79
C LEU A 49 48.50 25.26 18.11
N ASN A 50 47.30 24.67 18.14
CA ASN A 50 47.05 23.35 17.53
C ASN A 50 45.66 23.17 16.92
N CYS A 51 44.75 24.14 17.05
CA CYS A 51 43.34 23.98 16.69
C CYS A 51 42.68 22.75 17.36
N THR A 52 43.18 22.34 18.53
CA THR A 52 42.74 21.17 19.30
C THR A 52 42.30 21.48 20.73
N GLU A 53 42.69 22.64 21.30
CA GLU A 53 42.34 23.01 22.69
C GLU A 53 41.22 24.06 22.73
N SER A 54 40.22 23.77 23.57
CA SER A 54 38.93 24.44 23.67
C SER A 54 38.94 25.54 24.74
N THR A 55 39.43 26.72 24.39
CA THR A 55 38.93 27.96 24.99
C THR A 55 37.92 28.52 24.01
N GLU A 56 36.66 28.09 24.18
CA GLU A 56 35.54 28.52 23.36
C GLU A 56 35.38 30.04 23.48
N ILE A 57 35.64 30.76 22.38
CA ILE A 57 35.33 32.18 22.28
C ILE A 57 34.26 32.33 21.20
N GLU A 58 33.05 32.72 21.62
CA GLU A 58 31.97 33.09 20.72
C GLU A 58 32.37 34.40 20.01
N VAL A 59 32.47 34.37 18.68
CA VAL A 59 32.82 35.54 17.86
C VAL A 59 31.61 36.07 17.11
N SER A 60 31.51 37.39 16.99
CA SER A 60 30.41 38.09 16.32
C SER A 60 30.55 38.21 14.79
N ASP A 61 31.68 37.79 14.23
CA ASP A 61 32.10 38.16 12.87
C ASP A 61 31.61 37.20 11.77
N GLY A 62 30.73 36.28 12.12
CA GLY A 62 30.10 35.34 11.20
C GLY A 62 28.59 35.41 11.28
N ARG A 63 27.91 35.34 10.12
CA ARG A 63 26.45 35.25 10.06
C ARG A 63 26.00 34.28 8.99
N LEU A 64 24.85 33.65 9.24
CA LEU A 64 24.10 32.95 8.22
C LEU A 64 23.07 33.90 7.61
N VAL A 65 23.10 34.01 6.30
CA VAL A 65 22.02 34.62 5.55
C VAL A 65 21.10 33.48 5.10
N PRO A 66 19.81 33.50 5.49
CA PRO A 66 18.86 32.51 5.01
C PRO A 66 18.82 32.60 3.49
N PHE A 67 19.08 31.48 2.82
CA PHE A 67 18.87 31.41 1.39
C PHE A 67 17.38 31.38 1.12
N SER A 68 16.92 32.19 0.16
CA SER A 68 15.55 32.08 -0.32
C SER A 68 15.38 30.70 -0.94
N CYS A 69 14.46 29.88 -0.43
CA CYS A 69 14.14 28.62 -1.07
C CYS A 69 13.81 28.90 -2.55
N MET A 70 14.30 28.06 -3.47
CA MET A 70 13.80 28.12 -4.84
C MET A 70 12.27 28.11 -4.78
N LYS A 71 11.66 29.16 -5.32
CA LYS A 71 10.24 29.47 -5.17
C LYS A 71 9.29 28.40 -5.76
N ARG A 72 9.78 27.28 -6.30
CA ARG A 72 9.04 26.40 -7.22
C ARG A 72 8.90 24.99 -6.67
N GLY A 73 7.68 24.46 -6.69
CA GLY A 73 7.41 23.07 -6.32
C GLY A 73 7.89 22.08 -7.39
N SER A 74 8.31 20.88 -6.99
CA SER A 74 8.70 19.83 -7.93
C SER A 74 8.24 18.43 -7.52
N PHE A 75 8.09 17.54 -8.50
CA PHE A 75 7.98 16.10 -8.29
C PHE A 75 8.56 15.35 -9.49
N ARG A 76 8.77 14.04 -9.34
CA ARG A 76 9.38 13.22 -10.40
C ARG A 76 8.55 11.99 -10.71
N LEU A 77 8.47 11.69 -12.00
CA LEU A 77 7.83 10.50 -12.56
C LEU A 77 8.90 9.63 -13.21
N ARG A 78 8.86 8.32 -12.96
CA ARG A 78 9.71 7.34 -13.63
C ARG A 78 8.88 6.53 -14.60
N VAL A 79 9.32 6.46 -15.85
CA VAL A 79 8.76 5.54 -16.85
C VAL A 79 9.48 4.20 -16.72
N LYS A 80 8.73 3.14 -16.42
CA LYS A 80 9.28 1.78 -16.31
C LYS A 80 9.22 1.08 -17.66
N ASN A 81 8.09 1.19 -18.35
CA ASN A 81 7.89 0.64 -19.68
C ASN A 81 7.05 1.58 -20.57
N TYR A 82 7.11 1.38 -21.89
CA TYR A 82 6.33 2.14 -22.86
C TYR A 82 5.22 1.29 -23.48
N ASP A 83 4.19 1.97 -23.97
CA ASP A 83 3.07 1.30 -24.63
C ASP A 83 3.17 1.42 -26.16
N SER A 84 3.49 0.31 -26.81
CA SER A 84 3.57 0.21 -28.27
C SER A 84 2.19 0.26 -28.95
N ASN A 85 1.12 -0.08 -28.23
CA ASN A 85 -0.21 -0.27 -28.80
C ASN A 85 -1.16 0.93 -28.54
N GLY A 86 -0.85 1.82 -27.60
CA GLY A 86 -1.70 2.97 -27.23
C GLY A 86 -2.93 2.60 -26.39
N ASN A 87 -2.90 1.43 -25.77
CA ASN A 87 -3.94 0.87 -24.90
C ASN A 87 -3.84 1.32 -23.44
N LYS A 88 -2.70 1.88 -23.05
CA LYS A 88 -2.42 2.39 -21.71
C LYS A 88 -2.59 3.90 -21.64
N GLN A 89 -2.96 4.38 -20.47
CA GLN A 89 -3.11 5.80 -20.19
C GLN A 89 -2.84 6.11 -18.72
N PHE A 90 -2.63 7.38 -18.39
CA PHE A 90 -2.61 7.81 -16.99
C PHE A 90 -2.90 9.30 -16.89
N ALA A 91 -3.32 9.73 -15.71
CA ALA A 91 -3.43 11.11 -15.30
C ALA A 91 -2.66 11.31 -13.99
N ILE A 92 -2.07 12.49 -13.84
CA ILE A 92 -1.43 12.93 -12.62
C ILE A 92 -2.44 13.81 -11.89
N ASN A 93 -2.68 13.57 -10.61
CA ASN A 93 -3.50 14.44 -9.78
C ASN A 93 -2.62 15.08 -8.70
N ILE A 94 -2.81 16.38 -8.47
CA ILE A 94 -2.16 17.17 -7.44
C ILE A 94 -3.26 17.68 -6.51
N GLY A 95 -3.32 17.19 -5.27
CA GLY A 95 -4.32 17.60 -4.29
C GLY A 95 -5.74 17.24 -4.68
N GLY A 96 -5.90 16.15 -5.44
CA GLY A 96 -7.17 15.72 -6.02
C GLY A 96 -7.54 16.41 -7.33
N VAL A 97 -6.79 17.44 -7.77
CA VAL A 97 -7.03 18.14 -9.04
C VAL A 97 -6.14 17.55 -10.13
N LYS A 98 -6.72 17.23 -11.29
CA LYS A 98 -6.00 16.67 -12.43
C LYS A 98 -5.03 17.69 -13.03
N LEU A 99 -3.76 17.32 -13.16
CA LEU A 99 -2.74 18.09 -13.87
C LEU A 99 -2.94 17.93 -15.39
N GLY A 100 -3.54 18.94 -16.02
CA GLY A 100 -3.82 18.91 -17.46
C GLY A 100 -4.83 17.82 -17.85
N LYS A 101 -4.58 17.14 -18.99
CA LYS A 101 -5.43 16.07 -19.52
C LYS A 101 -4.79 14.70 -19.29
N THR A 102 -5.60 13.64 -19.35
CA THR A 102 -5.10 12.26 -19.36
C THR A 102 -4.15 12.02 -20.52
N PHE A 103 -2.96 11.50 -20.22
CA PHE A 103 -1.96 11.11 -21.22
C PHE A 103 -2.33 9.75 -21.81
N LYS A 104 -2.34 9.67 -23.14
CA LYS A 104 -2.53 8.44 -23.91
C LYS A 104 -1.76 8.57 -25.21
N SER A 105 -0.83 7.66 -25.48
CA SER A 105 -0.13 7.60 -26.76
C SER A 105 0.46 6.21 -27.00
N LYS A 106 0.58 5.85 -28.28
CA LYS A 106 1.50 4.77 -28.72
C LYS A 106 2.93 5.33 -28.91
N ALA A 107 3.95 4.50 -28.74
CA ALA A 107 5.34 4.84 -29.09
C ALA A 107 6.12 3.59 -29.48
N ASN A 108 7.13 3.74 -30.35
CA ASN A 108 7.95 2.63 -30.83
C ASN A 108 9.25 2.46 -30.01
N SER A 109 9.52 3.36 -29.08
CA SER A 109 10.65 3.28 -28.16
C SER A 109 10.38 4.01 -26.85
N LEU A 110 11.16 3.68 -25.81
CA LEU A 110 11.09 4.36 -24.51
C LEU A 110 11.40 5.87 -24.64
N SER A 111 12.42 6.23 -25.43
CA SER A 111 12.80 7.64 -25.67
C SER A 111 11.68 8.43 -26.34
N GLU A 112 11.04 7.85 -27.36
CA GLU A 112 9.88 8.47 -28.02
C GLU A 112 8.70 8.63 -27.04
N TYR A 113 8.44 7.61 -26.22
CA TYR A 113 7.35 7.66 -25.23
C TYR A 113 7.56 8.76 -24.19
N ILE A 114 8.78 8.88 -23.65
CA ILE A 114 9.17 9.94 -22.71
C ILE A 114 9.01 11.31 -23.35
N THR A 115 9.48 11.48 -24.59
CA THR A 115 9.33 12.73 -25.35
C THR A 115 7.86 13.11 -25.51
N LYS A 116 6.98 12.14 -25.77
CA LYS A 116 5.53 12.39 -25.85
C LYS A 116 4.91 12.76 -24.50
N ILE A 117 5.34 12.14 -23.40
CA ILE A 117 4.88 12.53 -22.05
C ILE A 117 5.30 13.97 -21.74
N VAL A 118 6.57 14.30 -21.97
CA VAL A 118 7.11 15.66 -21.78
C VAL A 118 6.32 16.66 -22.62
N ASN A 119 6.13 16.41 -23.91
CA ASN A 119 5.38 17.30 -24.81
C ASN A 119 3.89 17.43 -24.44
N HIS A 120 3.29 16.40 -23.84
CA HIS A 120 1.90 16.42 -23.39
C HIS A 120 1.74 17.31 -22.15
N PHE A 121 2.61 17.15 -21.15
CA PHE A 121 2.50 17.88 -19.90
C PHE A 121 3.19 19.25 -19.90
N ASN A 122 4.10 19.54 -20.83
CA ASN A 122 4.58 20.91 -21.08
C ASN A 122 3.47 21.87 -21.53
N LYS A 123 2.30 21.34 -21.94
CA LYS A 123 1.11 22.14 -22.22
C LYS A 123 0.28 22.45 -20.97
N ALA A 124 0.58 21.83 -19.82
CA ALA A 124 -0.13 22.10 -18.58
C ALA A 124 0.30 23.47 -18.02
N LYS A 125 -0.67 24.32 -17.71
CA LYS A 125 -0.41 25.67 -17.22
C LYS A 125 0.38 25.63 -15.90
N GLY A 126 1.48 26.37 -15.84
CA GLY A 126 2.27 26.56 -14.62
C GLY A 126 3.23 25.43 -14.28
N TRP A 127 3.55 24.54 -15.23
CA TRP A 127 4.52 23.46 -15.06
C TRP A 127 5.50 23.37 -16.22
N ASP A 128 6.79 23.36 -15.90
CA ASP A 128 7.90 23.06 -16.78
C ASP A 128 8.26 21.57 -16.62
N VAL A 129 8.33 20.83 -17.73
CA VAL A 129 8.55 19.38 -17.74
C VAL A 129 9.81 19.06 -18.56
N GLU A 130 10.77 18.39 -17.92
CA GLU A 130 12.04 18.02 -18.51
C GLU A 130 12.33 16.53 -18.26
N SER A 131 12.96 15.84 -19.19
CA SER A 131 13.38 14.44 -19.01
C SER A 131 14.89 14.30 -18.83
N ASN A 132 15.29 13.41 -17.93
CA ASN A 132 16.66 12.90 -17.81
C ASN A 132 16.61 11.37 -17.85
N GLY A 133 16.88 10.78 -19.02
CA GLY A 133 16.65 9.36 -19.25
C GLY A 133 15.18 9.00 -19.03
N ASN A 134 14.91 7.95 -18.25
CA ASN A 134 13.54 7.50 -17.92
C ASN A 134 12.88 8.24 -16.76
N ILE A 135 13.52 9.29 -16.22
CA ILE A 135 12.97 10.14 -15.17
C ILE A 135 12.49 11.44 -15.81
N ILE A 136 11.25 11.81 -15.54
CA ILE A 136 10.61 13.05 -15.96
C ILE A 136 10.45 13.93 -14.73
N ASN A 137 11.04 15.11 -14.78
CA ASN A 137 11.00 16.12 -13.74
C ASN A 137 9.89 17.12 -14.06
N PHE A 138 8.98 17.31 -13.12
CA PHE A 138 7.94 18.33 -13.17
C PHE A 138 8.35 19.44 -12.20
N ARG A 139 8.44 20.67 -12.69
CA ARG A 139 8.75 21.87 -11.90
C ARG A 139 7.65 22.90 -12.11
N GLN A 140 7.16 23.50 -11.03
CA GLN A 140 6.18 24.59 -11.13
C GLN A 140 6.86 25.84 -11.72
N SER A 141 6.24 26.52 -12.68
CA SER A 141 6.84 27.69 -13.35
C SER A 141 6.80 28.96 -12.48
N ASP A 142 5.92 29.03 -11.49
CA ASP A 142 5.72 30.17 -10.58
C ASP A 142 5.92 29.78 -9.10
N ASP A 143 5.66 30.72 -8.17
CA ASP A 143 5.70 30.49 -6.72
C ASP A 143 4.93 29.21 -6.32
N CYS A 144 5.45 28.45 -5.35
CA CYS A 144 5.09 27.06 -5.06
C CYS A 144 3.72 26.91 -4.39
N TYR A 145 2.67 27.15 -5.15
CA TYR A 145 1.28 27.07 -4.67
C TYR A 145 0.86 25.64 -4.27
N ASN A 146 1.46 24.62 -4.89
CA ASN A 146 1.12 23.22 -4.64
C ASN A 146 2.07 22.54 -3.63
N CYS A 147 2.94 23.29 -2.98
CA CYS A 147 3.85 22.82 -1.95
C CYS A 147 3.18 21.90 -0.90
N GLY A 148 3.75 20.70 -0.68
CA GLY A 148 3.23 19.72 0.30
C GLY A 148 1.92 19.03 -0.12
N THR A 149 1.38 19.38 -1.28
CA THR A 149 0.16 18.78 -1.81
C THR A 149 0.47 17.38 -2.33
N SER A 150 -0.41 16.41 -2.05
CA SER A 150 -0.23 15.03 -2.49
C SER A 150 -0.23 14.92 -4.03
N VAL A 151 0.60 14.03 -4.55
CA VAL A 151 0.65 13.69 -5.97
C VAL A 151 0.28 12.22 -6.11
N THR A 152 -0.70 11.93 -6.95
CA THR A 152 -1.17 10.56 -7.20
C THR A 152 -1.28 10.28 -8.71
N LEU A 153 -1.14 9.02 -9.06
CA LEU A 153 -1.44 8.52 -10.39
C LEU A 153 -2.84 7.92 -10.39
N SER A 154 -3.57 8.23 -11.44
CA SER A 154 -4.81 7.54 -11.75
C SER A 154 -4.81 7.22 -13.24
N ILE A 155 -5.76 6.42 -13.65
CA ILE A 155 -6.07 6.17 -15.04
C ILE A 155 -6.60 7.39 -15.83
N GLY A 156 -7.10 8.43 -15.15
CA GLY A 156 -7.70 9.60 -15.77
C GLY A 156 -9.11 9.43 -16.31
N ASP A 157 -9.42 10.11 -17.43
CA ASP A 157 -10.74 10.07 -18.07
C ASP A 157 -10.92 8.73 -18.80
N TYR A 158 -11.90 7.94 -18.36
CA TYR A 158 -12.24 6.62 -18.85
C TYR A 158 -13.16 6.66 -20.10
N ASN A 159 -13.07 7.68 -20.94
CA ASN A 159 -14.16 8.04 -21.86
C ASN A 159 -14.36 7.12 -23.09
N ILE A 160 -13.86 5.88 -23.08
CA ILE A 160 -14.15 4.91 -24.14
C ILE A 160 -15.15 3.91 -23.57
N PRO A 161 -16.46 4.13 -23.76
CA PRO A 161 -17.45 3.12 -23.42
C PRO A 161 -17.17 1.85 -24.23
N ASN A 162 -17.57 0.70 -23.70
CA ASN A 162 -17.65 -0.53 -24.46
C ASN A 162 -18.49 -0.27 -25.72
N GLN A 163 -18.06 -0.80 -26.86
CA GLN A 163 -18.83 -0.71 -28.11
C GLN A 163 -20.03 -1.65 -28.15
N ASN A 164 -20.22 -2.41 -27.07
CA ASN A 164 -21.25 -3.41 -26.93
C ASN A 164 -22.55 -2.79 -26.38
N ALA A 165 -23.68 -3.46 -26.60
CA ALA A 165 -25.01 -2.96 -26.26
C ALA A 165 -25.65 -3.89 -25.22
N PRO A 166 -25.28 -3.78 -23.92
CA PRO A 166 -25.92 -4.58 -22.89
C PRO A 166 -27.40 -4.23 -22.81
N CYS A 167 -28.22 -5.23 -22.52
CA CYS A 167 -29.65 -5.04 -22.44
C CYS A 167 -30.24 -5.89 -21.32
N LEU A 168 -31.17 -5.27 -20.59
CA LEU A 168 -31.99 -5.89 -19.56
C LEU A 168 -33.43 -5.50 -19.87
N GLN A 169 -34.27 -6.49 -20.14
CA GLN A 169 -35.65 -6.29 -20.56
C GLN A 169 -36.60 -6.78 -19.48
N LYS A 170 -37.74 -6.09 -19.34
CA LYS A 170 -38.88 -6.56 -18.55
C LYS A 170 -40.13 -6.68 -19.42
N THR A 171 -40.90 -7.72 -19.17
CA THR A 171 -42.23 -7.92 -19.74
C THR A 171 -43.20 -8.19 -18.61
N PHE A 172 -44.24 -7.36 -18.49
CA PHE A 172 -45.32 -7.61 -17.52
C PHE A 172 -46.10 -8.87 -17.92
N ILE A 173 -46.41 -9.72 -16.95
CA ILE A 173 -47.15 -10.96 -17.16
C ILE A 173 -48.56 -10.82 -16.59
N ALA A 174 -48.66 -10.58 -15.29
CA ALA A 174 -49.92 -10.51 -14.54
C ALA A 174 -49.69 -9.88 -13.17
N THR A 175 -50.77 -9.47 -12.51
CA THR A 175 -50.79 -9.20 -11.07
C THR A 175 -51.30 -10.46 -10.37
N GLU A 176 -50.51 -11.01 -9.45
CA GLU A 176 -50.83 -12.24 -8.72
C GLU A 176 -50.80 -11.98 -7.21
N GLU A 177 -51.69 -12.61 -6.45
CA GLU A 177 -51.65 -12.58 -4.99
C GLU A 177 -50.47 -13.41 -4.49
N VAL A 178 -49.50 -12.76 -3.86
CA VAL A 178 -48.37 -13.44 -3.22
C VAL A 178 -48.70 -13.60 -1.74
N ILE A 179 -48.94 -14.84 -1.34
CA ILE A 179 -49.26 -15.20 0.04
C ILE A 179 -48.04 -14.87 0.92
N GLY A 180 -48.26 -14.03 1.93
CA GLY A 180 -47.24 -13.69 2.91
C GLY A 180 -46.92 -14.87 3.83
N THR A 181 -45.88 -14.75 4.64
CA THR A 181 -45.42 -15.78 5.58
C THR A 181 -45.21 -15.25 6.98
N LYS A 182 -45.43 -16.09 7.99
CA LYS A 182 -44.96 -15.92 9.37
C LYS A 182 -43.84 -16.91 9.61
N CYS A 183 -42.69 -16.41 10.04
CA CYS A 183 -41.52 -17.23 10.35
C CYS A 183 -41.27 -17.22 11.86
N TYR A 184 -41.17 -18.42 12.44
CA TYR A 184 -41.02 -18.67 13.86
C TYR A 184 -39.65 -19.29 14.18
N LEU A 185 -39.09 -18.90 15.31
CA LEU A 185 -37.98 -19.57 15.95
C LEU A 185 -38.53 -20.56 17.00
N LEU A 186 -38.29 -21.86 16.81
CA LEU A 186 -38.81 -22.93 17.69
C LEU A 186 -37.86 -23.19 18.86
N ASN A 187 -38.17 -22.67 20.04
CA ASN A 187 -37.36 -22.84 21.24
C ASN A 187 -37.78 -24.11 22.00
N PHE A 188 -36.81 -24.93 22.42
CA PHE A 188 -37.06 -26.19 23.14
C PHE A 188 -36.38 -26.14 24.52
N THR A 189 -37.13 -26.43 25.58
CA THR A 189 -36.62 -26.40 26.96
C THR A 189 -36.94 -27.68 27.72
N ASP A 190 -36.11 -27.98 28.74
CA ASP A 190 -36.21 -29.13 29.65
C ASP A 190 -36.44 -30.48 28.94
N PHE A 191 -35.77 -30.71 27.79
CA PHE A 191 -35.92 -31.96 27.04
C PHE A 191 -34.82 -32.99 27.37
N GLN A 192 -35.20 -34.26 27.24
CA GLN A 192 -34.39 -35.43 27.47
C GLN A 192 -34.78 -36.52 26.46
N GLU A 193 -33.90 -37.51 26.29
CA GLU A 193 -34.15 -38.69 25.45
C GLU A 193 -35.53 -39.29 25.72
N GLY A 194 -36.30 -39.54 24.65
CA GLY A 194 -37.63 -40.12 24.70
C GLY A 194 -38.78 -39.11 24.80
N ASN A 195 -38.52 -37.81 25.03
CA ASN A 195 -39.55 -36.77 24.89
C ASN A 195 -39.99 -36.62 23.45
N LYS A 196 -41.20 -36.10 23.25
CA LYS A 196 -41.78 -35.85 21.93
C LYS A 196 -42.17 -34.39 21.78
N PHE A 197 -41.87 -33.81 20.63
CA PHE A 197 -42.32 -32.49 20.23
C PHE A 197 -43.11 -32.59 18.95
N THR A 198 -44.24 -31.88 18.86
CA THR A 198 -45.07 -31.83 17.66
C THR A 198 -45.20 -30.40 17.18
N VAL A 199 -44.93 -30.17 15.90
CA VAL A 199 -45.10 -28.88 15.22
C VAL A 199 -45.94 -29.10 13.97
N ASP A 200 -47.11 -28.47 13.89
CA ASP A 200 -48.07 -28.60 12.79
C ASP A 200 -48.34 -30.06 12.36
N GLY A 201 -48.45 -30.94 13.36
CA GLY A 201 -48.72 -32.37 13.17
C GLY A 201 -47.50 -33.25 12.90
N LEU A 202 -46.31 -32.68 12.69
CA LEU A 202 -45.06 -33.43 12.63
C LEU A 202 -44.53 -33.69 14.03
N THR A 203 -44.49 -34.95 14.45
CA THR A 203 -43.92 -35.35 15.75
C THR A 203 -42.47 -35.83 15.59
N ILE A 204 -41.56 -35.24 16.36
CA ILE A 204 -40.16 -35.68 16.50
C ILE A 204 -39.94 -36.31 17.87
N LEU A 205 -39.02 -37.29 17.92
CA LEU A 205 -38.56 -37.94 19.15
C LEU A 205 -37.16 -37.43 19.49
N VAL A 206 -36.96 -37.04 20.74
CA VAL A 206 -35.66 -36.64 21.26
C VAL A 206 -34.80 -37.89 21.45
N GLU A 207 -33.62 -37.91 20.84
CA GLU A 207 -32.62 -38.97 20.94
C GLU A 207 -31.52 -38.60 21.93
N SER A 208 -30.73 -39.59 22.33
CA SER A 208 -29.64 -39.39 23.28
C SER A 208 -28.58 -38.46 22.69
N GLY A 209 -28.34 -37.32 23.34
CA GLY A 209 -27.33 -36.33 22.91
C GLY A 209 -27.82 -35.28 21.92
N ASP A 210 -29.10 -35.27 21.56
CA ASP A 210 -29.69 -34.20 20.74
C ASP A 210 -29.47 -32.82 21.38
N SER A 211 -29.06 -31.86 20.57
CA SER A 211 -29.08 -30.43 20.91
C SER A 211 -30.37 -29.77 20.39
N GLU A 212 -30.65 -28.55 20.83
CA GLU A 212 -31.79 -27.77 20.35
C GLU A 212 -31.74 -27.57 18.81
N ASN A 213 -30.54 -27.39 18.26
CA ASN A 213 -30.35 -27.26 16.81
C ASN A 213 -30.65 -28.57 16.07
N ASP A 214 -30.34 -29.72 16.67
CA ASP A 214 -30.68 -31.02 16.08
C ASP A 214 -32.19 -31.21 16.03
N LEU A 215 -32.90 -30.83 17.10
CA LEU A 215 -34.37 -30.87 17.14
C LEU A 215 -35.00 -29.92 16.09
N ARG A 216 -34.47 -28.70 15.94
CA ARG A 216 -34.91 -27.76 14.88
C ARG A 216 -34.68 -28.34 13.49
N SER A 217 -33.51 -28.92 13.26
CA SER A 217 -33.14 -29.52 11.96
C SER A 217 -34.00 -30.73 11.61
N LYS A 218 -34.45 -31.51 12.61
CA LYS A 218 -35.41 -32.61 12.44
C LYS A 218 -36.79 -32.13 11.95
N ILE A 219 -37.18 -30.88 12.24
CA ILE A 219 -38.44 -30.27 11.79
C ILE A 219 -38.26 -29.54 10.46
N HIS A 220 -37.14 -28.84 10.27
CA HIS A 220 -36.86 -28.06 9.07
C HIS A 220 -35.35 -27.99 8.76
N PRO A 221 -34.79 -28.93 7.99
CA PRO A 221 -33.34 -29.14 7.87
C PRO A 221 -32.55 -28.00 7.21
N ASP A 222 -33.20 -27.18 6.37
CA ASP A 222 -32.52 -26.18 5.54
C ASP A 222 -32.78 -24.72 5.99
N SER A 223 -33.32 -24.49 7.18
CA SER A 223 -33.62 -23.13 7.67
C SER A 223 -33.57 -23.03 9.19
N GLU A 224 -33.08 -21.90 9.68
CA GLU A 224 -33.11 -21.52 11.10
C GLU A 224 -34.56 -21.24 11.58
N TYR A 225 -35.42 -20.77 10.67
CA TYR A 225 -36.81 -20.41 10.97
C TYR A 225 -37.79 -21.37 10.31
N TYR A 226 -38.84 -21.71 11.04
CA TYR A 226 -39.99 -22.44 10.54
C TYR A 226 -41.04 -21.45 10.01
N CYS A 227 -41.24 -21.42 8.70
CA CYS A 227 -42.12 -20.45 8.05
C CYS A 227 -43.43 -21.09 7.57
N ILE A 228 -44.56 -20.50 7.94
CA ILE A 228 -45.91 -20.90 7.50
C ILE A 228 -46.60 -19.75 6.75
N PRO A 229 -47.64 -20.02 5.94
CA PRO A 229 -48.47 -18.98 5.34
C PRO A 229 -49.00 -18.01 6.41
N ASN A 230 -49.07 -16.70 6.09
CA ASN A 230 -49.49 -15.66 7.03
C ASN A 230 -50.95 -15.84 7.51
N SER A 231 -51.79 -16.50 6.72
CA SER A 231 -53.16 -16.87 7.08
C SER A 231 -53.26 -18.08 8.01
N ALA A 232 -52.19 -18.86 8.18
CA ALA A 232 -52.15 -20.03 9.06
C ALA A 232 -51.74 -19.65 10.50
N THR A 233 -52.08 -20.55 11.42
CA THR A 233 -51.68 -20.49 12.83
C THR A 233 -50.78 -21.68 13.11
N ILE A 234 -49.64 -21.44 13.75
CA ILE A 234 -48.74 -22.52 14.16
C ILE A 234 -49.31 -23.25 15.38
N ALA A 235 -49.24 -24.58 15.37
CA ALA A 235 -49.58 -25.43 16.49
C ALA A 235 -48.32 -26.15 16.98
N VAL A 236 -47.97 -25.94 18.25
CA VAL A 236 -46.85 -26.63 18.91
C VAL A 236 -47.33 -27.34 20.17
N SER A 237 -46.79 -28.52 20.46
CA SER A 237 -47.06 -29.25 21.70
C SER A 237 -45.90 -30.16 22.08
N SER A 238 -45.74 -30.43 23.37
CA SER A 238 -44.75 -31.34 23.93
C SER A 238 -45.41 -32.47 24.73
N ASP A 239 -44.77 -33.64 24.76
CA ASP A 239 -45.18 -34.80 25.54
C ASP A 239 -43.94 -35.44 26.19
N ASN A 240 -44.06 -35.80 27.46
CA ASN A 240 -43.01 -36.47 28.23
C ASN A 240 -42.53 -37.75 27.51
N GLY A 241 -43.42 -38.52 26.87
CA GLY A 241 -43.01 -39.76 26.21
C GLY A 241 -42.36 -40.78 27.16
N LEU A 242 -41.54 -41.68 26.61
CA LEU A 242 -40.94 -42.80 27.33
C LEU A 242 -39.43 -42.86 27.08
N ARG A 243 -38.65 -43.18 28.12
CA ARG A 243 -37.21 -43.45 28.00
C ARG A 243 -36.86 -44.87 28.39
N THR A 244 -35.78 -45.39 27.81
CA THR A 244 -35.22 -46.70 28.18
C THR A 244 -34.33 -46.58 29.42
N VAL A 245 -34.60 -47.38 30.45
CA VAL A 245 -33.78 -47.47 31.66
C VAL A 245 -33.25 -48.90 31.80
N ILE A 246 -31.94 -49.02 31.92
CA ILE A 246 -31.27 -50.30 32.20
C ILE A 246 -31.51 -50.67 33.67
N ASN A 247 -31.96 -51.89 33.90
CA ASN A 247 -32.21 -52.37 35.24
C ASN A 247 -30.88 -52.62 35.98
N ARG A 248 -30.82 -52.14 37.24
CA ARG A 248 -29.66 -52.29 38.14
C ARG A 248 -29.83 -53.40 39.19
N ASN A 249 -30.87 -54.20 39.07
CA ASN A 249 -31.15 -55.30 39.99
C ASN A 249 -30.38 -56.57 39.52
N ASN A 250 -30.28 -57.60 40.36
CA ASN A 250 -29.49 -58.81 40.11
C ASN A 250 -30.38 -60.06 40.03
N PRO A 251 -31.10 -60.27 38.90
CA PRO A 251 -31.96 -61.42 38.76
C PRO A 251 -31.14 -62.70 38.80
N ARG A 252 -31.69 -63.74 39.43
CA ARG A 252 -31.04 -65.05 39.55
C ARG A 252 -32.05 -66.17 39.45
N ILE A 253 -31.60 -67.31 38.96
CA ILE A 253 -32.35 -68.57 38.93
C ILE A 253 -31.60 -69.57 39.81
N THR A 254 -32.34 -70.24 40.67
CA THR A 254 -31.86 -71.40 41.42
C THR A 254 -32.72 -72.59 41.07
N PHE A 255 -32.14 -73.77 41.16
CA PHE A 255 -32.85 -75.01 40.87
C PHE A 255 -32.45 -76.09 41.86
N THR A 256 -33.38 -77.01 42.13
CA THR A 256 -33.14 -78.17 42.99
C THR A 256 -33.62 -79.41 42.25
N TYR A 257 -32.72 -80.38 42.06
CA TYR A 257 -33.07 -81.65 41.45
C TYR A 257 -34.06 -82.40 42.34
N LEU A 258 -35.10 -82.98 41.74
CA LEU A 258 -36.15 -83.73 42.44
C LEU A 258 -36.07 -85.23 42.15
N SER A 259 -36.12 -85.61 40.86
CA SER A 259 -36.24 -87.00 40.43
C SER A 259 -35.94 -87.15 38.93
N THR A 260 -35.84 -88.39 38.45
CA THR A 260 -35.68 -88.73 37.03
C THR A 260 -36.66 -89.84 36.65
N ASP A 261 -37.10 -89.87 35.39
CA ASP A 261 -37.82 -91.00 34.80
C ASP A 261 -37.07 -91.57 33.58
N ALA A 262 -37.77 -92.25 32.67
CA ALA A 262 -37.17 -92.82 31.46
C ALA A 262 -36.73 -91.76 30.44
N THR A 263 -37.28 -90.55 30.48
CA THR A 263 -37.15 -89.52 29.43
C THR A 263 -36.66 -88.17 29.97
N TYR A 264 -36.97 -87.81 31.23
CA TYR A 264 -36.72 -86.49 31.79
C TYR A 264 -36.10 -86.51 33.20
N ASP A 265 -35.29 -85.49 33.45
CA ASP A 265 -34.88 -85.06 34.80
C ASP A 265 -35.78 -83.89 35.24
N TYR A 266 -36.23 -83.93 36.50
CA TYR A 266 -37.16 -82.97 37.07
C TYR A 266 -36.49 -82.09 38.13
N TYR A 267 -36.76 -80.79 38.05
CA TYR A 267 -36.23 -79.77 38.95
C TYR A 267 -37.36 -78.91 39.52
N THR A 268 -37.16 -78.35 40.70
CA THR A 268 -37.91 -77.15 41.13
C THR A 268 -37.08 -75.93 40.79
N VAL A 269 -37.65 -74.99 40.05
CA VAL A 269 -37.01 -73.71 39.70
C VAL A 269 -37.53 -72.61 40.62
N LYS A 270 -36.63 -71.77 41.12
CA LYS A 270 -36.97 -70.54 41.85
C LYS A 270 -36.17 -69.37 41.30
N THR A 271 -36.85 -68.31 40.95
CA THR A 271 -36.32 -67.03 40.50
C THR A 271 -36.28 -66.04 41.65
N PHE A 272 -35.43 -65.02 41.55
CA PHE A 272 -35.38 -63.95 42.54
C PHE A 272 -35.09 -62.63 41.85
N ASP A 273 -35.44 -61.54 42.54
CA ASP A 273 -35.22 -60.17 42.09
C ASP A 273 -35.85 -59.96 40.69
N VAL A 274 -37.12 -60.34 40.55
CA VAL A 274 -37.90 -60.17 39.32
C VAL A 274 -38.32 -58.71 39.19
N ARG A 275 -38.04 -58.14 38.02
CA ARG A 275 -38.41 -56.79 37.62
C ARG A 275 -38.75 -56.80 36.13
N SER A 276 -39.70 -55.96 35.73
CA SER A 276 -40.01 -55.73 34.31
C SER A 276 -38.76 -55.49 33.48
N GLY A 277 -38.62 -56.20 32.36
CA GLY A 277 -37.45 -56.16 31.48
C GLY A 277 -36.39 -57.22 31.78
N ASN A 278 -36.42 -57.87 32.95
CA ASN A 278 -35.49 -58.97 33.23
C ASN A 278 -35.76 -60.15 32.30
N VAL A 279 -34.70 -60.85 31.90
CA VAL A 279 -34.78 -62.04 31.05
C VAL A 279 -34.39 -63.25 31.89
N PHE A 280 -35.25 -64.27 31.91
CA PHE A 280 -34.99 -65.56 32.52
C PHE A 280 -35.04 -66.65 31.44
N ASP A 281 -34.00 -67.47 31.35
CA ASP A 281 -33.89 -68.56 30.39
C ASP A 281 -33.31 -69.81 31.07
N ILE A 282 -33.88 -70.97 30.78
CA ILE A 282 -33.28 -72.27 31.12
C ILE A 282 -33.32 -73.14 29.86
N ASN A 283 -32.14 -73.37 29.26
CA ASN A 283 -31.95 -74.22 28.08
C ASN A 283 -32.94 -73.92 26.92
N GLY A 284 -33.23 -72.64 26.68
CA GLY A 284 -34.10 -72.17 25.58
C GLY A 284 -35.57 -72.00 25.95
N VAL A 285 -35.98 -72.37 27.17
CA VAL A 285 -37.28 -71.96 27.73
C VAL A 285 -37.09 -70.55 28.31
N ARG A 286 -37.65 -69.55 27.65
CA ARG A 286 -37.37 -68.13 27.91
C ARG A 286 -38.62 -67.34 28.25
N ILE A 287 -38.50 -66.42 29.21
CA ILE A 287 -39.48 -65.37 29.50
C ILE A 287 -38.80 -64.02 29.77
N VAL A 288 -39.41 -62.95 29.27
CA VAL A 288 -39.05 -61.57 29.62
C VAL A 288 -40.14 -61.05 30.56
N ALA A 289 -39.75 -60.67 31.77
CA ALA A 289 -40.71 -60.24 32.79
C ALA A 289 -41.44 -58.96 32.33
N SER A 290 -42.77 -58.99 32.37
CA SER A 290 -43.61 -57.80 32.21
C SER A 290 -43.64 -56.96 33.50
N ASP A 291 -44.34 -55.82 33.46
CA ASP A 291 -44.62 -54.98 34.63
C ASP A 291 -45.54 -55.65 35.67
N THR A 292 -46.35 -56.61 35.24
CA THR A 292 -47.25 -57.38 36.13
C THR A 292 -46.63 -58.66 36.69
N ASP A 293 -45.47 -59.10 36.17
CA ASP A 293 -44.84 -60.33 36.60
C ASP A 293 -44.19 -60.22 37.98
N THR A 294 -44.42 -61.26 38.79
CA THR A 294 -43.82 -61.41 40.12
C THR A 294 -42.93 -62.65 40.13
N GLN A 295 -42.14 -62.82 41.20
CA GLN A 295 -41.40 -64.06 41.41
C GLN A 295 -42.30 -65.31 41.26
N THR A 296 -43.50 -65.28 41.82
CA THR A 296 -44.44 -66.40 41.75
C THR A 296 -44.90 -66.70 40.33
N THR A 297 -45.14 -65.69 39.50
CA THR A 297 -45.60 -65.90 38.11
C THR A 297 -44.48 -66.47 37.24
N ILE A 298 -43.25 -65.98 37.41
CA ILE A 298 -42.08 -66.51 36.70
C ILE A 298 -41.72 -67.94 37.19
N ASP A 299 -41.80 -68.20 38.50
CA ASP A 299 -41.60 -69.54 39.04
C ASP A 299 -42.66 -70.52 38.51
N ALA A 300 -43.92 -70.10 38.43
CA ALA A 300 -45.00 -70.92 37.86
C ALA A 300 -44.78 -71.19 36.36
N PHE A 301 -44.26 -70.22 35.61
CA PHE A 301 -43.91 -70.39 34.19
C PHE A 301 -42.90 -71.52 33.98
N PHE A 302 -41.82 -71.55 34.77
CA PHE A 302 -40.83 -72.64 34.68
C PHE A 302 -41.35 -73.95 35.29
N ASN A 303 -42.14 -73.90 36.37
CA ASN A 303 -42.64 -75.10 37.04
C ASN A 303 -44.00 -75.59 36.50
N ALA A 304 -44.32 -75.32 35.23
CA ALA A 304 -45.63 -75.60 34.64
C ALA A 304 -45.99 -77.10 34.60
N TYR A 305 -45.01 -78.02 34.66
CA TYR A 305 -45.27 -79.46 34.64
C TYR A 305 -45.44 -80.02 36.05
N THR A 306 -46.66 -79.91 36.57
CA THR A 306 -47.03 -80.46 37.89
C THR A 306 -46.17 -79.90 39.04
N ASN A 307 -45.93 -78.58 39.02
CA ASN A 307 -45.02 -77.86 39.92
C ASN A 307 -43.54 -78.25 39.78
N ARG A 308 -43.12 -78.68 38.57
CA ARG A 308 -41.73 -79.04 38.24
C ARG A 308 -41.35 -78.50 36.87
N PHE A 309 -40.06 -78.20 36.71
CA PHE A 309 -39.42 -78.01 35.42
C PHE A 309 -38.86 -79.34 34.93
N ARG A 310 -39.08 -79.67 33.65
CA ARG A 310 -38.60 -80.91 33.04
C ARG A 310 -37.50 -80.61 32.02
N LEU A 311 -36.45 -81.41 32.02
CA LEU A 311 -35.36 -81.34 31.05
C LEU A 311 -35.05 -82.75 30.53
N ALA A 312 -34.69 -82.89 29.26
CA ALA A 312 -34.35 -84.21 28.70
C ALA A 312 -33.23 -84.86 29.51
N LYS A 313 -33.43 -86.13 29.88
CA LYS A 313 -32.55 -86.85 30.79
C LYS A 313 -31.08 -86.77 30.36
N GLY A 314 -30.19 -86.45 31.30
CA GLY A 314 -28.76 -86.33 31.05
C GLY A 314 -28.31 -85.01 30.43
N THR A 315 -29.22 -84.04 30.23
CA THR A 315 -28.87 -82.70 29.78
C THR A 315 -28.42 -81.83 30.95
N SER A 316 -27.27 -81.16 30.83
CA SER A 316 -26.84 -80.17 31.83
C SER A 316 -27.79 -78.97 31.86
N ILE A 317 -28.22 -78.56 33.05
CA ILE A 317 -29.04 -77.37 33.24
C ILE A 317 -28.16 -76.11 33.18
N ASN A 318 -28.56 -75.14 32.36
CA ASN A 318 -27.85 -73.88 32.14
C ASN A 318 -28.82 -72.69 32.30
N PRO A 319 -29.00 -72.19 33.52
CA PRO A 319 -29.86 -71.03 33.74
C PRO A 319 -29.14 -69.73 33.40
N VAL A 320 -29.85 -68.82 32.74
CA VAL A 320 -29.42 -67.46 32.46
C VAL A 320 -30.46 -66.49 33.01
N ALA A 321 -29.99 -65.51 33.78
CA ALA A 321 -30.81 -64.43 34.31
C ALA A 321 -30.11 -63.09 34.03
N LEU A 322 -30.77 -62.19 33.30
CA LEU A 322 -30.22 -60.89 32.91
C LEU A 322 -31.16 -59.77 33.37
N SER A 323 -30.61 -58.66 33.86
CA SER A 323 -31.41 -57.53 34.34
C SER A 323 -32.18 -56.83 33.20
N GLY A 324 -31.66 -56.86 31.98
CA GLY A 324 -32.35 -56.27 30.82
C GLY A 324 -32.66 -54.77 30.98
N SER A 325 -33.68 -54.28 30.27
CA SER A 325 -34.09 -52.88 30.28
C SER A 325 -35.60 -52.74 30.19
N ARG A 326 -36.10 -51.56 30.56
CA ARG A 326 -37.53 -51.23 30.55
C ARG A 326 -37.77 -49.81 30.08
N LEU A 327 -38.96 -49.57 29.52
CA LEU A 327 -39.43 -48.22 29.24
C LEU A 327 -40.07 -47.64 30.51
N VAL A 328 -39.72 -46.40 30.83
CA VAL A 328 -40.36 -45.62 31.90
C VAL A 328 -40.77 -44.28 31.36
N SER A 329 -41.89 -43.75 31.85
CA SER A 329 -42.29 -42.38 31.54
C SER A 329 -41.22 -41.40 32.00
N ASN A 330 -40.99 -40.41 31.16
CA ASN A 330 -40.18 -39.26 31.54
C ASN A 330 -40.90 -38.41 32.59
N THR A 331 -40.12 -37.92 33.54
CA THR A 331 -40.59 -37.11 34.67
C THR A 331 -40.29 -35.62 34.52
N ASN A 332 -39.43 -35.26 33.57
CA ASN A 332 -39.21 -33.87 33.16
C ASN A 332 -40.43 -33.37 32.34
N ASN A 333 -40.63 -32.06 32.31
CA ASN A 333 -41.77 -31.44 31.64
C ASN A 333 -41.24 -30.61 30.46
N PRO A 334 -41.02 -31.25 29.29
CA PRO A 334 -40.47 -30.57 28.13
C PRO A 334 -41.42 -29.49 27.64
N GLU A 335 -40.90 -28.36 27.18
CA GLU A 335 -41.71 -27.28 26.60
C GLU A 335 -41.16 -26.88 25.22
N ILE A 336 -42.07 -26.46 24.34
CA ILE A 336 -41.74 -25.90 23.03
C ILE A 336 -42.48 -24.58 22.87
N GLU A 337 -41.76 -23.54 22.46
CA GLU A 337 -42.32 -22.22 22.18
C GLU A 337 -42.01 -21.81 20.74
N ALA A 338 -43.02 -21.29 20.03
CA ALA A 338 -42.86 -20.72 18.71
C ALA A 338 -42.79 -19.19 18.80
N LEU A 339 -41.58 -18.63 18.72
CA LEU A 339 -41.34 -17.20 18.80
C LEU A 339 -41.44 -16.57 17.40
N LEU A 340 -42.41 -15.68 17.18
CA LEU A 340 -42.58 -15.01 15.89
C LEU A 340 -41.44 -14.02 15.63
N THR A 341 -40.62 -14.29 14.61
CA THR A 341 -39.46 -13.45 14.27
C THR A 341 -39.76 -12.49 13.14
N LYS A 342 -40.51 -12.93 12.12
CA LYS A 342 -40.75 -12.15 10.91
C LYS A 342 -42.14 -12.44 10.37
N THR A 343 -42.84 -11.38 9.96
CA THR A 343 -44.11 -11.48 9.22
C THR A 343 -43.99 -10.73 7.90
N THR A 344 -44.43 -11.35 6.82
CA THR A 344 -44.66 -10.70 5.53
C THR A 344 -46.15 -10.74 5.23
N ALA A 345 -46.73 -9.60 4.84
CA ALA A 345 -48.15 -9.51 4.54
C ALA A 345 -48.46 -10.16 3.18
N THR A 346 -49.65 -10.73 3.06
CA THR A 346 -50.18 -11.12 1.74
C THR A 346 -50.48 -9.84 0.97
N ALA A 347 -49.98 -9.77 -0.27
CA ALA A 347 -50.18 -8.61 -1.13
C ALA A 347 -50.25 -9.04 -2.59
N ASN A 348 -51.00 -8.29 -3.38
CA ASN A 348 -50.95 -8.39 -4.84
C ASN A 348 -49.62 -7.82 -5.33
N LYS A 349 -48.93 -8.58 -6.18
CA LYS A 349 -47.66 -8.16 -6.77
C LYS A 349 -47.72 -8.28 -8.29
N ASP A 350 -47.11 -7.31 -8.95
CA ASP A 350 -46.93 -7.35 -10.39
C ASP A 350 -45.76 -8.27 -10.73
N LYS A 351 -46.06 -9.27 -11.56
CA LYS A 351 -45.11 -10.29 -12.01
C LYS A 351 -44.55 -9.91 -13.36
N TYR A 352 -43.23 -9.85 -13.45
CA TYR A 352 -42.48 -9.55 -14.66
C TYR A 352 -41.59 -10.72 -15.06
N ALA A 353 -41.51 -11.01 -16.36
CA ALA A 353 -40.41 -11.77 -16.95
C ALA A 353 -39.26 -10.80 -17.23
N ILE A 354 -38.12 -11.03 -16.58
CA ILE A 354 -36.89 -10.28 -16.78
C ILE A 354 -35.96 -11.11 -17.67
N SER A 355 -35.35 -10.49 -18.67
CA SER A 355 -34.37 -11.15 -19.55
C SER A 355 -33.08 -10.34 -19.65
N VAL A 356 -31.94 -10.99 -19.39
CA VAL A 356 -30.60 -10.45 -19.59
C VAL A 356 -30.11 -10.86 -20.98
N CYS A 357 -29.80 -9.90 -21.83
CA CYS A 357 -29.27 -10.20 -23.17
C CYS A 357 -27.82 -10.71 -23.11
N ASN A 358 -27.40 -11.42 -24.16
CA ASN A 358 -26.10 -12.09 -24.20
C ASN A 358 -24.90 -11.14 -24.39
N ASP A 359 -25.11 -9.87 -24.72
CA ASP A 359 -24.03 -8.90 -24.95
C ASP A 359 -23.48 -8.36 -23.61
N VAL A 360 -22.88 -9.26 -22.85
CA VAL A 360 -22.27 -8.99 -21.55
C VAL A 360 -20.78 -8.76 -21.74
N ALA A 361 -20.30 -7.59 -21.28
CA ALA A 361 -18.88 -7.27 -21.24
C ALA A 361 -18.53 -6.73 -19.85
N LYS A 362 -17.27 -6.92 -19.46
CA LYS A 362 -16.72 -6.40 -18.20
C LYS A 362 -17.03 -4.91 -18.07
N GLY A 363 -17.53 -4.53 -16.89
CA GLY A 363 -17.88 -3.16 -16.53
C GLY A 363 -19.29 -2.75 -16.94
N ASN A 364 -20.02 -3.55 -17.74
CA ASN A 364 -21.43 -3.27 -18.02
C ASN A 364 -22.24 -3.33 -16.73
N ALA A 365 -23.14 -2.37 -16.54
CA ALA A 365 -23.94 -2.24 -15.35
C ALA A 365 -25.40 -2.57 -15.64
N TYR A 366 -26.04 -3.31 -14.73
CA TYR A 366 -27.42 -3.78 -14.84
C TYR A 366 -28.18 -3.36 -13.59
N THR A 367 -29.37 -2.77 -13.77
CA THR A 367 -30.22 -2.29 -12.67
C THR A 367 -31.59 -2.95 -12.78
N LEU A 368 -32.02 -3.62 -11.70
CA LEU A 368 -33.35 -4.22 -11.55
C LEU A 368 -33.96 -3.81 -10.20
N GLY A 369 -34.84 -2.82 -10.22
CA GLY A 369 -35.37 -2.18 -9.01
C GLY A 369 -34.21 -1.63 -8.16
N THR A 370 -34.09 -2.11 -6.93
CA THR A 370 -32.98 -1.73 -6.03
C THR A 370 -31.70 -2.55 -6.24
N ASN A 371 -31.75 -3.60 -7.07
CA ASN A 371 -30.59 -4.47 -7.30
C ASN A 371 -29.71 -3.91 -8.40
N TYR A 372 -28.40 -3.94 -8.17
CA TYR A 372 -27.39 -3.41 -9.07
C TYR A 372 -26.23 -4.40 -9.20
N TYR A 373 -25.84 -4.69 -10.44
CA TYR A 373 -24.74 -5.59 -10.73
C TYR A 373 -23.82 -5.01 -11.81
N VAL A 374 -22.50 -5.14 -11.61
CA VAL A 374 -21.48 -4.77 -12.60
C VAL A 374 -20.79 -6.04 -13.08
N ALA A 375 -20.91 -6.32 -14.38
CA ALA A 375 -20.31 -7.49 -14.99
C ALA A 375 -18.78 -7.52 -14.83
N LYS A 376 -18.28 -8.69 -14.44
CA LYS A 376 -16.86 -8.99 -14.34
C LYS A 376 -16.37 -9.58 -15.66
N ASP A 377 -15.06 -9.82 -15.70
CA ASP A 377 -14.43 -10.43 -16.86
C ASP A 377 -14.90 -11.88 -17.01
N GLY A 378 -15.46 -12.23 -18.16
CA GLY A 378 -15.97 -13.58 -18.44
C GLY A 378 -17.41 -13.86 -18.01
N ASP A 379 -18.11 -12.91 -17.40
CA ASP A 379 -19.52 -13.09 -17.01
C ASP A 379 -20.43 -13.34 -18.22
N SER A 380 -21.33 -14.31 -18.08
CA SER A 380 -22.43 -14.57 -19.00
C SER A 380 -23.74 -13.88 -18.56
N SER A 381 -24.78 -13.96 -19.39
CA SER A 381 -26.12 -13.46 -19.05
C SER A 381 -26.73 -14.17 -17.83
N ILE A 382 -26.38 -15.44 -17.59
CA ILE A 382 -26.80 -16.19 -16.40
C ILE A 382 -26.07 -15.69 -15.16
N ASP A 383 -24.77 -15.40 -15.26
CA ASP A 383 -23.98 -14.90 -14.12
C ASP A 383 -24.47 -13.52 -13.67
N VAL A 384 -24.87 -12.68 -14.62
CA VAL A 384 -25.51 -11.38 -14.32
C VAL A 384 -26.87 -11.58 -13.64
N ALA A 385 -27.70 -12.50 -14.12
CA ALA A 385 -29.00 -12.81 -13.50
C ALA A 385 -28.84 -13.34 -12.07
N TYR A 386 -27.85 -14.19 -11.86
CA TYR A 386 -27.46 -14.69 -10.54
C TYR A 386 -26.93 -13.56 -9.65
N GLY A 387 -26.09 -12.68 -10.19
CA GLY A 387 -25.55 -11.52 -9.47
C GLY A 387 -26.60 -10.48 -9.07
N LEU A 388 -27.69 -10.36 -9.83
CA LEU A 388 -28.80 -9.44 -9.53
C LEU A 388 -29.70 -9.96 -8.42
N ILE A 389 -30.18 -11.20 -8.52
CA ILE A 389 -31.21 -11.75 -7.60
C ILE A 389 -31.04 -13.26 -7.29
N GLY A 390 -29.92 -13.87 -7.66
CA GLY A 390 -29.69 -15.31 -7.48
C GLY A 390 -30.41 -16.21 -8.50
N ALA A 391 -30.82 -15.68 -9.65
CA ALA A 391 -31.50 -16.45 -10.68
C ALA A 391 -30.52 -17.34 -11.48
N ASN A 392 -30.85 -18.63 -11.65
CA ASN A 392 -30.05 -19.61 -12.39
C ASN A 392 -30.37 -19.67 -13.89
N SER A 393 -30.97 -18.61 -14.44
CA SER A 393 -31.37 -18.51 -15.84
C SER A 393 -31.26 -17.07 -16.30
N SER A 394 -30.88 -16.84 -17.56
CA SER A 394 -30.82 -15.51 -18.16
C SER A 394 -32.21 -14.88 -18.32
N THR A 395 -33.28 -15.68 -18.23
CA THR A 395 -34.66 -15.21 -18.13
C THR A 395 -35.31 -15.75 -16.87
N PHE A 396 -35.86 -14.87 -16.02
CA PHE A 396 -36.40 -15.21 -14.71
C PHE A 396 -37.62 -14.36 -14.35
N LEU A 397 -38.36 -14.80 -13.32
CA LEU A 397 -39.53 -14.07 -12.81
C LEU A 397 -39.13 -13.13 -11.69
N HIS A 398 -39.67 -11.91 -11.71
CA HIS A 398 -39.50 -10.91 -10.66
C HIS A 398 -40.86 -10.35 -10.25
N TYR A 399 -41.06 -10.18 -8.95
CA TYR A 399 -42.29 -9.63 -8.38
C TYR A 399 -42.00 -8.26 -7.77
N SER A 400 -42.72 -7.24 -8.24
CA SER A 400 -42.69 -5.89 -7.65
C SER A 400 -44.04 -5.54 -7.03
N GLU A 401 -44.07 -4.53 -6.17
CA GLU A 401 -45.33 -4.04 -5.61
C GLU A 401 -46.28 -3.58 -6.72
N GLU A 402 -47.57 -3.88 -6.58
CA GLU A 402 -48.60 -3.52 -7.56
C GLU A 402 -48.57 -2.01 -7.85
N GLY A 403 -48.52 -1.64 -9.13
CA GLY A 403 -48.53 -0.25 -9.57
C GLY A 403 -47.22 0.51 -9.35
N SER A 404 -46.17 -0.14 -8.84
CA SER A 404 -44.85 0.47 -8.71
C SER A 404 -44.08 0.48 -10.05
N THR A 405 -43.27 1.50 -10.28
CA THR A 405 -42.35 1.55 -11.43
C THR A 405 -41.13 0.68 -11.15
N LEU A 406 -41.00 -0.45 -11.87
CA LEU A 406 -39.81 -1.30 -11.81
C LEU A 406 -38.69 -0.76 -12.72
N ASP A 407 -37.63 -0.21 -12.15
CA ASP A 407 -36.44 0.13 -12.94
C ASP A 407 -35.80 -1.14 -13.51
N CYS A 408 -35.59 -1.18 -14.82
CA CYS A 408 -35.03 -2.34 -15.51
C CYS A 408 -34.29 -1.87 -16.76
N TYR A 409 -32.97 -1.73 -16.65
CA TYR A 409 -32.13 -1.28 -17.76
C TYR A 409 -30.68 -1.74 -17.56
N ALA A 410 -29.91 -1.62 -18.64
CA ALA A 410 -28.48 -1.86 -18.62
C ALA A 410 -27.74 -0.70 -19.30
N THR A 411 -26.52 -0.42 -18.85
CA THR A 411 -25.65 0.61 -19.41
C THR A 411 -24.27 0.03 -19.74
N PRO A 412 -23.69 0.37 -20.91
CA PRO A 412 -22.35 -0.08 -21.27
C PRO A 412 -21.33 0.47 -20.28
N GLY A 413 -20.40 -0.40 -19.89
CA GLY A 413 -19.24 -0.04 -19.09
C GLY A 413 -18.19 0.68 -19.90
N TYR A 414 -17.00 0.82 -19.32
CA TYR A 414 -15.84 1.39 -20.00
C TYR A 414 -14.86 0.30 -20.43
N ALA A 415 -14.33 0.44 -21.65
CA ALA A 415 -13.36 -0.50 -22.23
C ALA A 415 -11.99 -0.48 -21.53
N ARG A 416 -11.76 0.48 -20.63
CA ARG A 416 -10.51 0.65 -19.87
C ARG A 416 -10.80 0.62 -18.38
N ASN A 417 -9.90 0.01 -17.62
CA ASN A 417 -9.92 -0.05 -16.15
C ASN A 417 -8.51 0.20 -15.58
N ASP A 418 -8.30 0.01 -14.28
CA ASP A 418 -7.00 0.28 -13.64
C ASP A 418 -5.86 -0.60 -14.20
N SER A 419 -6.17 -1.77 -14.79
CA SER A 419 -5.16 -2.57 -15.51
C SER A 419 -4.61 -1.87 -16.76
N ASN A 420 -5.30 -0.84 -17.26
CA ASN A 420 -4.87 -0.01 -18.37
C ASN A 420 -4.03 1.20 -17.93
N ILE A 421 -3.67 1.32 -16.65
CA ILE A 421 -2.74 2.37 -16.21
C ILE A 421 -1.37 2.12 -16.86
N ALA A 422 -0.79 3.17 -17.44
CA ALA A 422 0.54 3.10 -18.03
C ALA A 422 1.59 2.76 -16.96
N ASP A 423 2.65 2.05 -17.36
CA ASP A 423 3.70 1.60 -16.44
C ASP A 423 4.66 2.74 -16.06
N VAL A 424 4.14 3.67 -15.26
CA VAL A 424 4.82 4.84 -14.72
C VAL A 424 4.67 4.85 -13.20
N GLY A 425 5.69 5.37 -12.51
CA GLY A 425 5.70 5.44 -11.05
C GLY A 425 6.09 6.83 -10.57
N LEU A 426 5.42 7.32 -9.55
CA LEU A 426 5.86 8.53 -8.84
C LEU A 426 7.06 8.19 -7.97
N LEU A 427 8.11 8.99 -8.05
CA LEU A 427 9.25 8.91 -7.13
C LEU A 427 8.99 9.71 -5.85
N CYS A 428 8.03 10.63 -5.88
CA CYS A 428 7.57 11.42 -4.74
C CYS A 428 6.04 11.46 -4.73
N THR A 429 5.42 11.22 -3.57
CA THR A 429 3.96 11.22 -3.38
C THR A 429 3.40 12.58 -2.96
N SER A 430 4.23 13.62 -2.96
CA SER A 430 3.84 15.01 -2.75
C SER A 430 4.72 15.95 -3.56
N VAL A 431 4.24 17.17 -3.79
CA VAL A 431 5.03 18.24 -4.43
C VAL A 431 6.02 18.76 -3.39
N ASN A 432 7.30 18.52 -3.66
CA ASN A 432 8.38 19.00 -2.82
C ASN A 432 8.57 20.50 -3.02
N CYS A 433 8.65 21.22 -1.90
CA CYS A 433 8.82 22.67 -1.86
C CYS A 433 10.27 23.11 -2.03
N CYS A 434 11.20 22.18 -1.81
CA CYS A 434 12.63 22.42 -1.79
C CYS A 434 13.31 21.10 -2.14
N ASP A 435 13.99 21.01 -3.29
CA ASP A 435 14.87 19.86 -3.53
C ASP A 435 16.18 20.01 -2.73
N LYS A 436 16.54 21.24 -2.30
CA LYS A 436 17.64 21.55 -1.36
C LYS A 436 17.34 22.82 -0.57
N LYS A 437 17.62 22.80 0.74
CA LYS A 437 17.86 24.03 1.51
C LYS A 437 19.37 24.23 1.48
N SER A 438 19.86 25.40 1.10
CA SER A 438 21.24 25.84 1.35
C SER A 438 21.18 27.03 2.30
N MET A 439 22.24 27.31 3.06
CA MET A 439 22.39 28.60 3.72
C MET A 439 23.65 29.28 3.19
N ILE A 440 23.65 30.61 3.12
CA ILE A 440 24.86 31.35 2.80
C ILE A 440 25.56 31.65 4.11
N PHE A 441 26.82 31.24 4.18
CA PHE A 441 27.69 31.56 5.29
C PHE A 441 28.58 32.74 4.89
N GLU A 442 28.54 33.80 5.70
CA GLU A 442 29.37 34.98 5.56
C GLU A 442 30.32 35.08 6.75
N PHE A 443 31.61 35.27 6.48
CA PHE A 443 32.66 35.37 7.49
C PHE A 443 33.71 36.41 7.09
N GLU A 444 34.09 37.26 8.03
CA GLU A 444 35.20 38.20 7.87
C GLU A 444 36.30 37.91 8.89
N ALA A 445 37.51 37.61 8.41
CA ALA A 445 38.63 37.30 9.27
C ALA A 445 39.23 38.59 9.87
N LYS A 446 39.05 38.84 11.17
CA LYS A 446 39.63 40.01 11.85
C LYS A 446 40.91 39.72 12.63
N GLU A 447 41.06 38.49 13.10
CA GLU A 447 42.20 38.08 13.93
C GLU A 447 42.70 36.69 13.52
N PHE A 448 43.98 36.41 13.79
CA PHE A 448 44.53 35.06 13.63
C PHE A 448 43.81 34.05 14.53
N GLY A 449 43.66 32.83 14.03
CA GLY A 449 43.05 31.72 14.76
C GLY A 449 42.37 30.71 13.84
N CYS A 450 41.80 29.69 14.47
CA CYS A 450 40.99 28.67 13.81
C CYS A 450 39.51 28.94 14.12
N TYR A 451 38.67 29.03 13.09
CA TYR A 451 37.24 29.34 13.21
C TYR A 451 36.38 28.19 12.72
N GLN A 452 35.26 27.93 13.40
CA GLN A 452 34.27 26.94 12.98
C GLN A 452 32.86 27.45 13.23
N GLY A 453 31.97 27.22 12.28
CA GLY A 453 30.55 27.41 12.50
C GLY A 453 29.91 26.12 13.02
N ILE A 454 29.05 26.23 14.03
CA ILE A 454 28.34 25.09 14.62
C ILE A 454 26.83 25.37 14.61
N LEU A 455 26.08 24.35 14.18
CA LEU A 455 24.64 24.30 14.16
C LEU A 455 24.09 23.68 15.44
N PHE A 456 23.24 24.41 16.15
CA PHE A 456 22.52 23.98 17.34
C PHE A 456 21.04 23.81 17.05
N ASN A 457 20.42 22.83 17.71
CA ASN A 457 18.95 22.73 17.75
C ASN A 457 18.33 23.68 18.78
N GLN A 458 16.99 23.69 18.84
CA GLN A 458 16.20 24.46 19.81
C GLN A 458 16.49 24.12 21.29
N HIS A 459 17.15 22.99 21.57
CA HIS A 459 17.57 22.57 22.91
C HIS A 459 19.06 22.87 23.17
N ASN A 460 19.69 23.69 22.32
CA ASN A 460 21.11 24.06 22.40
C ASN A 460 22.07 22.86 22.31
N GLN A 461 21.68 21.82 21.57
CA GLN A 461 22.54 20.66 21.29
C GLN A 461 23.19 20.79 19.92
N GLU A 462 24.49 20.49 19.82
CA GLU A 462 25.26 20.50 18.57
C GLU A 462 24.79 19.41 17.61
N ILE A 463 24.29 19.83 16.45
CA ILE A 463 23.80 18.95 15.38
C ILE A 463 24.89 18.71 14.33
N ALA A 464 25.61 19.78 13.96
CA ALA A 464 26.59 19.73 12.88
C ALA A 464 27.59 20.89 12.99
N LYS A 465 28.74 20.74 12.34
CA LYS A 465 29.83 21.72 12.29
C LYS A 465 30.37 21.89 10.89
N THR A 466 30.88 23.07 10.55
CA THR A 466 31.54 23.33 9.26
C THR A 466 32.98 22.80 9.25
N THR A 467 33.62 22.76 8.09
CA THR A 467 35.09 22.70 7.99
C THR A 467 35.75 23.85 8.76
N LEU A 468 36.94 23.62 9.33
CA LEU A 468 37.71 24.66 10.03
C LEU A 468 38.27 25.69 9.06
N ILE A 469 38.25 26.96 9.45
CA ILE A 469 38.86 28.09 8.73
C ILE A 469 40.07 28.57 9.52
N GLU A 470 41.27 28.38 8.99
CA GLU A 470 42.53 28.81 9.57
C GLU A 470 42.94 30.16 8.99
N VAL A 471 42.99 31.19 9.84
CA VAL A 471 43.43 32.54 9.45
C VAL A 471 44.95 32.61 9.57
N VAL A 472 45.63 32.77 8.44
CA VAL A 472 47.10 32.80 8.32
C VAL A 472 47.57 34.11 7.70
N ASN A 473 48.84 34.46 7.94
CA ASN A 473 49.47 35.64 7.31
C ASN A 473 49.76 35.41 5.83
N ASP A 474 50.41 34.29 5.53
CA ASP A 474 50.84 33.95 4.18
C ASP A 474 50.09 32.75 3.67
N ILE A 475 49.42 32.95 2.53
CA ILE A 475 48.72 31.90 1.82
C ILE A 475 48.99 32.06 0.33
N ASP A 476 49.43 30.95 -0.26
CA ASP A 476 49.69 30.78 -1.68
C ASP A 476 48.40 30.36 -2.42
N GLU A 477 47.30 31.08 -2.17
CA GLU A 477 45.98 30.85 -2.76
C GLU A 477 45.31 32.18 -3.07
N ASP A 478 44.68 32.30 -4.24
CA ASP A 478 44.02 33.51 -4.69
C ASP A 478 42.58 33.60 -4.17
N LEU A 479 42.12 34.81 -3.84
CA LEU A 479 40.72 35.04 -3.49
C LEU A 479 39.89 35.07 -4.77
N VAL A 480 38.98 34.10 -4.89
CA VAL A 480 38.12 33.93 -6.04
C VAL A 480 36.69 34.26 -5.66
N SER A 481 36.10 35.23 -6.36
CA SER A 481 34.68 35.54 -6.27
C SER A 481 33.96 35.08 -7.54
N PHE A 482 32.79 34.45 -7.39
CA PHE A 482 32.09 33.85 -8.51
C PHE A 482 30.56 33.87 -8.33
N SER A 483 29.84 33.98 -9.44
CA SER A 483 28.37 33.87 -9.49
C SER A 483 27.93 33.40 -10.88
N ASN A 484 26.69 32.93 -11.00
CA ASN A 484 26.16 32.38 -12.24
C ASN A 484 24.67 32.70 -12.36
N GLU A 485 24.21 33.05 -13.56
CA GLU A 485 22.77 33.29 -13.79
C GLU A 485 21.99 32.00 -14.06
N THR A 486 22.69 30.94 -14.43
CA THR A 486 22.13 29.63 -14.77
C THR A 486 22.67 28.53 -13.86
N ASN A 487 21.88 27.47 -13.65
CA ASN A 487 22.31 26.31 -12.88
C ASN A 487 23.33 25.48 -13.68
N THR A 488 24.55 25.97 -13.81
CA THR A 488 25.59 25.29 -14.58
C THR A 488 26.37 24.34 -13.65
N TYR A 489 26.40 23.06 -14.04
CA TYR A 489 27.26 22.03 -13.45
C TYR A 489 27.01 21.64 -11.97
N GLY A 490 25.78 21.85 -11.48
CA GLY A 490 25.35 21.36 -10.16
C GLY A 490 25.83 22.20 -8.97
N LEU A 491 26.31 23.42 -9.24
CA LEU A 491 26.34 24.51 -8.28
C LEU A 491 25.06 25.32 -8.54
N GLU A 492 24.10 25.26 -7.62
CA GLU A 492 22.84 26.00 -7.72
C GLU A 492 23.06 27.39 -7.11
N PHE A 493 23.05 28.43 -7.94
CA PHE A 493 23.19 29.84 -7.55
C PHE A 493 21.80 30.48 -7.56
N ASP A 494 21.46 31.30 -6.53
CA ASP A 494 20.36 32.24 -6.71
C ASP A 494 20.85 33.39 -7.57
N LYS A 495 19.99 33.89 -8.45
CA LYS A 495 20.37 34.94 -9.39
C LYS A 495 20.84 36.16 -8.60
N ASN A 496 22.07 36.61 -8.89
CA ASN A 496 22.78 37.76 -8.31
C ASN A 496 23.60 37.52 -7.04
N GLU A 497 23.73 36.29 -6.53
CA GLU A 497 24.55 36.05 -5.33
C GLU A 497 26.03 35.80 -5.67
N ILE A 498 26.92 36.64 -5.11
CA ILE A 498 28.38 36.50 -5.24
C ILE A 498 28.91 35.67 -4.07
N PHE A 499 29.63 34.61 -4.41
CA PHE A 499 30.38 33.77 -3.47
C PHE A 499 31.86 34.10 -3.54
N SER A 500 32.58 34.01 -2.43
CA SER A 500 34.01 34.35 -2.32
C SER A 500 34.75 33.33 -1.45
N LEU A 501 35.78 32.71 -2.02
CA LEU A 501 36.62 31.68 -1.38
C LEU A 501 38.06 31.81 -1.84
N ARG A 502 39.03 31.49 -0.98
CA ARG A 502 40.40 31.26 -1.46
C ARG A 502 40.51 29.89 -2.12
N LEU A 503 41.09 29.88 -3.32
CA LEU A 503 41.27 28.67 -4.12
C LEU A 503 42.75 28.51 -4.49
N PRO A 504 43.25 27.27 -4.60
CA PRO A 504 44.66 26.98 -4.84
C PRO A 504 45.04 27.15 -6.30
N ILE A 505 44.78 28.33 -6.84
CA ILE A 505 45.14 28.78 -8.18
C ILE A 505 46.33 29.73 -8.07
N PHE A 506 47.30 29.55 -8.96
CA PHE A 506 48.38 30.48 -9.21
C PHE A 506 48.24 31.05 -10.60
N LEU A 507 48.22 32.38 -10.69
CA LEU A 507 48.14 33.08 -11.95
C LEU A 507 49.54 33.45 -12.46
N GLN A 508 49.88 33.02 -13.69
CA GLN A 508 51.11 33.44 -14.37
C GLN A 508 51.02 34.90 -14.84
N ASP A 509 52.03 35.44 -15.52
CA ASP A 509 51.94 36.79 -16.08
C ASP A 509 50.85 36.89 -17.16
N VAL A 510 50.24 38.07 -17.24
CA VAL A 510 49.26 38.38 -18.30
C VAL A 510 50.00 38.57 -19.61
N PHE A 511 49.55 37.90 -20.66
CA PHE A 511 50.09 38.05 -22.01
C PHE A 511 48.98 38.38 -23.01
N PRO A 512 49.24 39.28 -23.98
CA PRO A 512 48.27 39.58 -25.03
C PRO A 512 48.18 38.40 -26.01
N PHE A 513 46.97 38.05 -26.41
CA PHE A 513 46.69 37.10 -27.48
C PHE A 513 45.91 37.80 -28.59
N THR A 514 46.47 37.78 -29.79
CA THR A 514 45.88 38.44 -30.96
C THR A 514 45.20 37.41 -31.84
N THR A 515 43.90 37.58 -32.09
CA THR A 515 43.17 36.83 -33.12
C THR A 515 42.93 37.77 -34.30
N GLU A 516 43.39 37.39 -35.48
CA GLU A 516 43.13 38.13 -36.72
C GLU A 516 42.16 37.32 -37.60
N GLU A 517 41.07 37.96 -38.01
CA GLU A 517 40.22 37.45 -39.08
C GLU A 517 40.86 37.82 -40.42
N LEU A 518 41.15 36.81 -41.24
CA LEU A 518 41.70 37.00 -42.59
C LEU A 518 40.58 36.72 -43.58
N ASN A 519 40.20 37.73 -44.36
CA ASN A 519 39.20 37.60 -45.41
C ASN A 519 39.90 37.47 -46.74
N GLU A 520 39.67 36.36 -47.43
CA GLU A 520 40.14 36.18 -48.79
C GLU A 520 39.10 36.77 -49.76
N ASN A 521 39.51 37.79 -50.50
CA ASN A 521 38.67 38.37 -51.54
C ASN A 521 38.54 37.40 -52.73
N LEU A 522 37.56 37.62 -53.60
CA LEU A 522 37.32 36.83 -54.82
C LEU A 522 38.55 36.75 -55.77
N ASN A 523 39.54 37.61 -55.57
CA ASN A 523 40.78 37.67 -56.35
C ASN A 523 41.95 36.89 -55.69
N GLY A 524 41.72 36.19 -54.57
CA GLY A 524 42.77 35.50 -53.81
C GLY A 524 43.62 36.41 -52.91
N GLU A 525 43.30 37.71 -52.83
CA GLU A 525 43.97 38.65 -51.93
C GLU A 525 43.47 38.47 -50.50
N ILE A 526 44.39 38.23 -49.58
CA ILE A 526 44.11 38.14 -48.15
C ILE A 526 44.10 39.54 -47.54
N VAL A 527 42.93 40.01 -47.13
CA VAL A 527 42.75 41.28 -46.41
C VAL A 527 42.55 40.99 -44.93
N ARG A 528 43.28 41.71 -44.07
CA ARG A 528 43.04 41.65 -42.62
C ARG A 528 41.69 42.28 -42.31
N GLY A 529 40.79 41.48 -41.76
CA GLY A 529 39.51 41.90 -41.23
C GLY A 529 39.66 42.43 -39.81
N LYS A 530 39.00 41.78 -38.85
CA LYS A 530 38.99 42.20 -37.45
C LYS A 530 40.19 41.62 -36.69
N THR A 531 40.99 42.49 -36.09
CA THR A 531 41.99 42.10 -35.08
C THR A 531 41.37 42.26 -33.68
N THR A 532 41.33 41.16 -32.92
CA THR A 532 40.90 41.18 -31.51
C THR A 532 42.09 40.84 -30.64
N ILE A 533 42.52 41.79 -29.80
CA ILE A 533 43.53 41.56 -28.76
C ILE A 533 42.79 41.22 -27.47
N GLN A 534 43.07 40.04 -26.93
CA GLN A 534 42.56 39.57 -25.65
C GLN A 534 43.72 39.35 -24.70
N ASN A 535 43.66 39.98 -23.53
CA ASN A 535 44.61 39.67 -22.48
C ASN A 535 44.28 38.29 -21.91
N ARG A 536 45.25 37.38 -21.98
CA ARG A 536 45.14 36.03 -21.47
C ARG A 536 46.09 35.81 -20.32
N ARG A 537 45.75 34.85 -19.48
CA ARG A 537 46.53 34.50 -18.31
C ARG A 537 46.42 33.00 -18.10
N ASN A 538 47.57 32.33 -18.07
CA ASN A 538 47.59 30.92 -17.67
C ASN A 538 47.42 30.84 -16.16
N PHE A 539 46.80 29.76 -15.72
CA PHE A 539 46.79 29.42 -14.32
C PHE A 539 47.29 27.99 -14.11
N VAL A 540 47.87 27.74 -12.95
CA VAL A 540 48.28 26.42 -12.48
C VAL A 540 47.71 26.22 -11.09
N THR A 541 47.20 25.04 -10.79
CA THR A 541 46.70 24.71 -9.45
C THR A 541 47.79 24.04 -8.63
N LYS A 542 47.70 24.15 -7.29
CA LYS A 542 48.44 23.21 -6.44
C LYS A 542 48.01 21.77 -6.74
N PRO A 543 48.83 20.79 -6.35
CA PRO A 543 48.39 19.41 -6.21
C PRO A 543 47.14 19.35 -5.30
N ILE A 544 45.98 18.99 -5.84
CA ILE A 544 44.70 18.82 -5.13
C ILE A 544 44.00 17.51 -5.51
N SER A 545 42.98 17.13 -4.74
CA SER A 545 42.21 15.91 -5.00
C SER A 545 41.33 16.01 -6.25
N SER A 546 40.90 14.85 -6.78
CA SER A 546 40.00 14.78 -7.95
C SER A 546 38.64 15.47 -7.70
N LEU A 547 38.15 15.43 -6.47
CA LEU A 547 36.94 16.13 -6.03
C LEU A 547 37.15 17.66 -6.05
N GLU A 548 38.29 18.14 -5.58
CA GLU A 548 38.63 19.56 -5.58
C GLU A 548 38.85 20.09 -7.00
N HIS A 549 39.48 19.31 -7.90
CA HIS A 549 39.55 19.66 -9.33
C HIS A 549 38.17 19.80 -9.96
N SER A 550 37.27 18.85 -9.68
CA SER A 550 35.90 18.89 -10.19
C SER A 550 35.14 20.12 -9.69
N PHE A 551 35.39 20.54 -8.46
CA PHE A 551 34.80 21.76 -7.89
C PHE A 551 35.41 23.03 -8.51
N LEU A 552 36.73 23.08 -8.64
CA LEU A 552 37.45 24.21 -9.20
C LEU A 552 37.05 24.48 -10.65
N LEU A 553 36.95 23.43 -11.47
CA LEU A 553 36.48 23.53 -12.85
C LEU A 553 35.08 24.16 -12.95
N LYS A 554 34.19 23.82 -12.02
CA LYS A 554 32.83 24.40 -12.01
C LYS A 554 32.85 25.88 -11.67
N ILE A 555 33.68 26.28 -10.71
CA ILE A 555 33.86 27.70 -10.36
C ILE A 555 34.43 28.48 -11.53
N LEU A 556 35.48 27.96 -12.17
CA LEU A 556 36.14 28.63 -13.29
C LEU A 556 35.23 28.81 -14.51
N LYS A 557 34.16 28.03 -14.62
CA LYS A 557 33.14 28.12 -15.67
C LYS A 557 31.90 28.97 -15.29
N CYS A 558 31.92 29.67 -14.16
CA CYS A 558 30.85 30.57 -13.79
C CYS A 558 30.82 31.82 -14.69
N ASP A 559 29.63 32.37 -14.93
CA ASP A 559 29.43 33.56 -15.79
C ASP A 559 30.18 34.78 -15.25
N TYR A 560 30.16 34.96 -13.93
CA TYR A 560 30.99 35.92 -13.21
C TYR A 560 32.10 35.17 -12.50
N LEU A 561 33.34 35.51 -12.82
CA LEU A 561 34.54 35.01 -12.17
C LEU A 561 35.50 36.17 -11.96
N ASN A 562 35.82 36.48 -10.71
CA ASN A 562 36.78 37.48 -10.30
C ASN A 562 37.88 36.81 -9.48
N ILE A 563 39.14 36.95 -9.89
CA ILE A 563 40.28 36.40 -9.17
C ILE A 563 41.18 37.56 -8.78
N SER A 564 41.36 37.76 -7.47
CA SER A 564 42.19 38.81 -6.91
C SER A 564 41.89 40.20 -7.49
N GLY A 565 40.61 40.52 -7.66
CA GLY A 565 40.12 41.83 -8.11
C GLY A 565 39.93 41.96 -9.62
N VAL A 566 40.37 41.00 -10.43
CA VAL A 566 40.28 41.05 -11.90
C VAL A 566 39.23 40.05 -12.40
N ASN A 567 38.35 40.49 -13.30
CA ASN A 567 37.34 39.64 -13.92
C ASN A 567 37.96 38.78 -15.03
N TYR A 568 37.59 37.49 -15.06
CA TYR A 568 38.07 36.53 -16.03
C TYR A 568 36.92 35.69 -16.62
N LYS A 569 37.18 35.06 -17.76
CA LYS A 569 36.40 33.96 -18.31
C LYS A 569 37.36 32.81 -18.63
N MET A 570 37.04 31.59 -18.20
CA MET A 570 37.84 30.43 -18.58
C MET A 570 37.64 30.10 -20.06
N GLN A 571 38.75 29.86 -20.77
CA GLN A 571 38.77 29.45 -22.17
C GLN A 571 39.52 28.13 -22.32
N GLY A 572 39.01 27.22 -23.15
CA GLY A 572 39.66 25.94 -23.43
C GLY A 572 39.43 24.87 -22.36
N GLU A 573 40.34 23.89 -22.33
CA GLU A 573 40.26 22.72 -21.45
C GLU A 573 40.89 22.98 -20.07
N TYR A 574 40.55 22.10 -19.13
CA TYR A 574 41.13 22.07 -17.78
C TYR A 574 42.02 20.83 -17.71
N ASP A 575 43.31 21.05 -17.94
CA ASP A 575 44.26 19.96 -18.16
C ASP A 575 44.85 19.50 -16.85
N ILE A 576 44.41 18.32 -16.38
CA ILE A 576 44.96 17.67 -15.19
C ILE A 576 46.22 16.91 -15.61
N GLU A 577 47.35 17.21 -14.98
CA GLU A 577 48.62 16.54 -15.27
C GLU A 577 48.50 15.01 -15.05
N GLN A 578 48.99 14.21 -16.01
CA GLN A 578 48.90 12.75 -15.96
C GLN A 578 49.80 12.15 -14.87
N GLN A 579 49.37 10.99 -14.33
CA GLN A 579 50.00 10.28 -13.20
C GLN A 579 51.52 10.10 -13.32
N ARG A 580 52.27 10.47 -12.28
CA ARG A 580 53.52 9.78 -11.94
C ARG A 580 53.17 8.48 -11.21
N GLN A 581 53.68 7.34 -11.65
CA GLN A 581 53.46 6.06 -10.98
C GLN A 581 53.85 6.14 -9.49
N GLY A 582 52.93 5.76 -8.59
CA GLY A 582 53.21 5.58 -7.16
C GLY A 582 52.62 6.61 -6.19
N VAL A 583 52.00 7.71 -6.66
CA VAL A 583 51.34 8.69 -5.77
C VAL A 583 49.83 8.63 -5.94
N LYS A 584 49.10 8.30 -4.86
CA LYS A 584 47.63 8.31 -4.83
C LYS A 584 47.09 9.74 -4.64
N ASP A 585 46.11 10.07 -5.48
CA ASP A 585 44.99 11.01 -5.25
C ASP A 585 45.20 12.52 -5.24
N ILE A 586 46.39 13.06 -5.56
CA ILE A 586 46.59 14.52 -5.63
C ILE A 586 47.30 14.91 -6.95
N ARG A 587 46.76 15.88 -7.71
CA ARG A 587 47.29 16.30 -9.03
C ARG A 587 47.26 17.82 -9.21
N SER A 588 48.15 18.36 -10.03
CA SER A 588 48.07 19.75 -10.49
C SER A 588 47.26 19.81 -11.77
N ALA A 589 46.64 20.96 -12.03
CA ALA A 589 45.98 21.24 -13.29
C ALA A 589 46.40 22.60 -13.83
N SER A 590 46.28 22.78 -15.14
CA SER A 590 46.50 24.06 -15.78
C SER A 590 45.35 24.42 -16.70
N GLY A 591 45.25 25.70 -17.02
CA GLY A 591 44.27 26.19 -17.97
C GLY A 591 44.48 27.66 -18.30
N LEU A 592 43.55 28.20 -19.08
CA LEU A 592 43.66 29.52 -19.67
C LEU A 592 42.47 30.39 -19.26
N LEU A 593 42.77 31.59 -18.79
CA LEU A 593 41.80 32.63 -18.46
C LEU A 593 41.93 33.78 -19.46
N VAL A 594 40.80 34.35 -19.84
CA VAL A 594 40.70 35.60 -20.61
C VAL A 594 40.26 36.69 -19.66
N VAL A 595 40.99 37.80 -19.61
CA VAL A 595 40.60 38.98 -18.81
C VAL A 595 39.35 39.59 -19.43
N ASP A 596 38.28 39.72 -18.66
CA ASP A 596 37.01 40.29 -19.11
C ASP A 596 37.11 41.82 -19.11
N GLY A 597 37.57 42.37 -20.23
CA GLY A 597 37.76 43.78 -20.47
C GLY A 597 38.09 44.03 -21.94
N ASN A 598 37.15 44.58 -22.71
CA ASN A 598 37.36 44.93 -24.10
C ASN A 598 38.40 46.07 -24.21
N ILE A 599 39.59 45.78 -24.72
CA ILE A 599 40.35 46.78 -25.49
C ILE A 599 40.05 46.52 -26.96
N ALA A 600 38.87 46.95 -27.40
CA ALA A 600 38.60 47.07 -28.83
C ALA A 600 39.24 48.38 -29.31
N SER A 601 40.52 48.34 -29.68
CA SER A 601 41.11 49.43 -30.45
C SER A 601 40.65 49.30 -31.90
N ASN A 602 39.67 50.14 -32.30
CA ASN A 602 39.39 50.36 -33.71
C ASN A 602 40.57 51.14 -34.33
N MET A 603 41.66 50.46 -34.68
CA MET A 603 42.69 51.04 -35.55
C MET A 603 42.18 51.00 -37.00
N ARG A 604 41.46 52.05 -37.40
CA ARG A 604 41.33 52.40 -38.83
C ARG A 604 42.45 53.38 -39.19
N ASN A 605 43.27 52.95 -40.16
CA ASN A 605 44.18 53.72 -41.00
C ASN A 605 45.43 54.34 -40.35
N CYS A 606 46.55 53.60 -40.42
CA CYS A 606 47.89 54.17 -40.54
C CYS A 606 48.63 53.47 -41.70
N ILE A 607 48.29 53.81 -42.95
CA ILE A 607 49.19 53.67 -44.11
C ILE A 607 48.97 54.89 -45.00
N SER A 608 49.82 55.92 -44.85
CA SER A 608 50.43 56.68 -45.95
C SER A 608 51.24 57.86 -45.41
N GLY A 609 52.55 57.87 -45.68
CA GLY A 609 53.34 59.11 -45.70
C GLY A 609 54.66 59.06 -44.92
N CYS A 610 55.73 58.67 -45.62
CA CYS A 610 57.14 59.11 -45.56
C CYS A 610 57.97 57.94 -46.14
N SER A 611 58.75 57.96 -47.24
CA SER A 611 59.39 59.01 -48.06
C SER A 611 59.89 60.23 -47.29
#